data_AF-A0A8S1MKL2-F1
#
_entry.id   AF-A0A8S1MKL2-F1
#
_cell.length_a   1.000
_cell.length_b   1.000
_cell.length_c   1.000
_cell.angle_alpha   90.00
_cell.angle_beta   90.00
_cell.angle_gamma   90.00
#
_symmetry.space_group_name_H-M   'P 1'
#
loop_
_entity.id
_entity.type
_entity.pdbx_description
1 polymer ?
#
loop_
_entity_poly.entity_id
_entity_poly.type
_entity_poly.pdbx_seq_one_letter_code
_entity_poly.pdbx_strand_id
1 'polypeptide(L)'
;MKSQIEVLIHFKKFTNIDLFTQGIYQIRVHIPEAQPYLIVKTFKPDNKYSSNEVDQNFVLYEENLEDKYFYSQGFLIRYEEEEIHTNIGCVFRLSETQNIEIIIELLFLDKKLIGDIFVDDLQNVALSLKQQMQIVSKATLTVSNPWKFNQAYYPIEFDTAHFCLLETQIHTIPIQFSFTKQYLSKILVNVSQEEFQEFLNKSIYLLLENRKQLTKQLANLQNEKKLIQLQYQEKQLDLKDQDIENQIIQSLHDLHHDMYILWCELLDAVKEKHQQLQDKLEQEFLCQMIQRWQNCVLLNKSEVKQLDQAQQNGKGNHEKAKQLRNQFITQEMDGIKYIDLLQPLNINPFIFKHTCVQNGFVQKPPNSFIHYVVLVHGYQGTSYDMRYWKSILTIRFKEKIRLICPTCNDGISNKPIQEQAKLLAIEVNNYISDDNVTEFRLSFIGHSLGGLIIRAALPELSEFKQSMHTYVSLASPHCGYASSESVLVDTGLMMIQKWNKCKTLEELSQRDHKDVKNTYIYNLSKADGLNWFNNVVVMSSFQDLYVPFHSAMVQKIENSNDQRVQAYNEIVSNILSKCGKIDRFDINFLINKKKLDKFIGRAAHIEFIDNLTLVKMFVYLHDEYFH
;
A
#
# COMPACT_ATOMS: atom_id res chain seq x y z
N MET A 1 32.85 23.46 -13.90
CA MET A 1 31.64 23.88 -13.20
C MET A 1 31.71 23.32 -11.79
N LYS A 2 31.08 23.95 -10.80
CA LYS A 2 30.76 23.30 -9.52
C LYS A 2 29.28 23.50 -9.29
N SER A 3 28.57 22.42 -8.99
CA SER A 3 27.20 22.51 -8.51
C SER A 3 27.03 21.93 -7.13
N GLN A 4 26.02 22.43 -6.42
CA GLN A 4 25.62 21.88 -5.13
C GLN A 4 24.12 21.63 -5.12
N ILE A 5 23.75 20.46 -4.64
CA ILE A 5 22.37 20.03 -4.46
C ILE A 5 22.17 19.76 -2.98
N GLU A 6 21.02 20.16 -2.49
CA GLU A 6 20.60 20.04 -1.10
C GLU A 6 19.40 19.11 -1.05
N VAL A 7 19.42 18.19 -0.09
CA VAL A 7 18.41 17.15 0.08
C VAL A 7 17.97 17.17 1.53
N LEU A 8 16.72 17.54 1.78
CA LEU A 8 16.07 17.36 3.07
C LEU A 8 15.31 16.04 3.04
N ILE A 9 15.57 15.19 4.03
CA ILE A 9 14.77 13.99 4.32
C ILE A 9 14.17 14.20 5.70
N HIS A 10 12.85 14.20 5.80
CA HIS A 10 12.13 14.43 7.05
C HIS A 10 11.15 13.30 7.34
N PHE A 11 11.19 12.78 8.56
CA PHE A 11 10.33 11.73 9.06
C PHE A 11 9.31 12.33 10.01
N LYS A 12 8.03 12.14 9.71
CA LYS A 12 6.95 12.61 10.56
C LYS A 12 6.62 11.58 11.63
N LYS A 13 6.34 10.35 11.19
CA LYS A 13 5.80 9.29 12.04
C LYS A 13 6.32 7.94 11.58
N PHE A 14 6.59 7.09 12.57
CA PHE A 14 6.82 5.67 12.41
C PHE A 14 5.64 4.94 13.06
N THR A 15 5.00 4.03 12.32
CA THR A 15 3.93 3.17 12.84
C THR A 15 4.37 1.73 12.71
N ASN A 16 4.40 1.00 13.82
CA ASN A 16 4.58 -0.44 13.79
C ASN A 16 3.24 -1.09 13.40
N ILE A 17 3.13 -1.69 12.22
CA ILE A 17 1.85 -2.21 11.73
C ILE A 17 1.62 -3.65 12.20
N ASP A 18 2.66 -4.49 12.12
CA ASP A 18 2.61 -5.89 12.56
C ASP A 18 3.84 -6.20 13.43
N LEU A 19 3.61 -6.59 14.68
CA LEU A 19 4.67 -6.80 15.66
C LEU A 19 5.08 -8.27 15.76
N PHE A 20 6.19 -8.63 15.12
CA PHE A 20 6.81 -9.96 15.28
C PHE A 20 7.65 -10.07 16.54
N THR A 21 8.44 -9.03 16.82
CA THR A 21 9.38 -9.00 17.94
C THR A 21 9.45 -7.61 18.55
N GLN A 22 9.28 -7.54 19.86
CA GLN A 22 9.55 -6.32 20.63
C GLN A 22 11.05 -6.01 20.59
N GLY A 23 11.38 -4.72 20.61
CA GLY A 23 12.77 -4.28 20.60
C GLY A 23 12.91 -2.79 20.35
N ILE A 24 14.16 -2.35 20.28
CA ILE A 24 14.50 -0.95 20.01
C ILE A 24 14.71 -0.79 18.51
N TYR A 25 14.03 0.18 17.93
CA TYR A 25 14.15 0.54 16.52
C TYR A 25 14.87 1.88 16.40
N GLN A 26 15.65 2.04 15.32
CA GLN A 26 16.26 3.31 14.97
C GLN A 26 16.37 3.39 13.44
N ILE A 27 16.05 4.55 12.87
CA ILE A 27 16.21 4.77 11.42
C ILE A 27 17.59 5.37 11.17
N ARG A 28 18.33 4.81 10.22
CA ARG A 28 19.60 5.33 9.72
C ARG A 28 19.46 5.71 8.25
N VAL A 29 20.01 6.86 7.87
CA VAL A 29 19.93 7.38 6.50
C VAL A 29 21.31 7.72 6.00
N HIS A 30 21.59 7.40 4.75
CA HIS A 30 22.73 7.96 4.03
C HIS A 30 22.42 8.15 2.55
N ILE A 31 23.17 9.05 1.94
CA ILE A 31 23.19 9.29 0.51
C ILE A 31 24.65 9.14 0.08
N PRO A 32 24.98 8.26 -0.89
CA PRO A 32 26.33 8.13 -1.41
C PRO A 32 26.89 9.50 -1.82
N GLU A 33 28.15 9.78 -1.45
CA GLU A 33 28.87 11.03 -1.78
C GLU A 33 28.29 12.32 -1.17
N ALA A 34 27.20 12.24 -0.40
CA ALA A 34 26.67 13.38 0.32
C ALA A 34 27.21 13.47 1.76
N GLN A 35 27.16 14.67 2.32
CA GLN A 35 27.48 14.94 3.72
C GLN A 35 26.22 15.43 4.43
N PRO A 36 25.73 14.74 5.48
CA PRO A 36 24.72 15.30 6.37
C PRO A 36 25.34 16.44 7.18
N TYR A 37 24.61 17.54 7.38
CA TYR A 37 25.15 18.67 8.14
C TYR A 37 24.15 19.40 9.04
N LEU A 38 22.85 19.17 8.89
CA LEU A 38 21.83 19.86 9.69
C LEU A 38 20.68 18.92 10.04
N ILE A 39 20.47 18.70 11.34
CA ILE A 39 19.28 18.05 11.86
C ILE A 39 18.15 19.07 11.95
N VAL A 40 16.98 18.71 11.46
CA VAL A 40 15.75 19.52 11.49
C VAL A 40 14.75 18.84 12.42
N LYS A 41 14.37 19.50 13.52
CA LYS A 41 13.33 19.00 14.43
C LYS A 41 12.08 19.86 14.27
N THR A 42 10.91 19.24 14.17
CA THR A 42 9.65 19.99 14.12
C THR A 42 9.09 20.21 15.52
N PHE A 43 8.41 21.34 15.71
CA PHE A 43 7.77 21.61 17.00
C PHE A 43 6.62 20.64 17.20
N LYS A 44 6.64 19.91 18.31
CA LYS A 44 5.45 19.16 18.76
C LYS A 44 4.37 20.19 19.08
N PRO A 45 3.15 20.11 18.51
CA PRO A 45 2.03 20.80 19.12
C PRO A 45 1.94 20.30 20.56
N ASP A 46 1.77 21.22 21.52
CA ASP A 46 1.56 20.90 22.93
C ASP A 46 0.37 19.94 23.06
N ASN A 47 0.61 18.63 23.00
CA ASN A 47 -0.37 17.63 23.36
C ASN A 47 -0.48 17.64 24.87
N LYS A 48 -1.27 18.57 25.40
CA LYS A 48 -1.67 18.67 26.82
C LYS A 48 -2.52 17.47 27.31
N TYR A 49 -2.51 16.33 26.61
CA TYR A 49 -3.42 15.20 26.85
C TYR A 49 -2.78 13.81 26.96
N SER A 50 -1.46 13.65 27.06
CA SER A 50 -0.87 12.35 27.46
C SER A 50 -0.06 12.49 28.74
N SER A 51 -0.75 12.71 29.86
CA SER A 51 -0.19 12.79 31.21
C SER A 51 -0.20 11.44 31.93
N ASN A 52 0.10 10.34 31.22
CA ASN A 52 0.41 9.05 31.84
C ASN A 52 1.87 8.71 31.56
N GLU A 53 2.69 8.59 32.60
CA GLU A 53 4.11 8.19 32.49
C GLU A 53 4.30 6.81 31.83
N VAL A 54 3.26 5.97 31.82
CA VAL A 54 3.25 4.62 31.22
C VAL A 54 3.23 4.65 29.67
N ASP A 55 2.70 5.73 29.09
CA ASP A 55 2.49 5.90 27.64
C ASP A 55 3.51 6.85 26.99
N GLN A 56 4.54 7.29 27.72
CA GLN A 56 5.62 8.05 27.10
C GLN A 56 6.43 7.12 26.19
N ASN A 57 6.48 7.47 24.90
CA ASN A 57 7.39 6.83 23.94
C ASN A 57 8.83 6.99 24.47
N PHE A 58 9.43 5.89 24.94
CA PHE A 58 10.79 5.87 25.46
C PHE A 58 11.77 6.11 24.31
N VAL A 59 12.25 7.34 24.17
CA VAL A 59 13.40 7.67 23.34
C VAL A 59 14.65 7.27 24.11
N LEU A 60 15.36 6.27 23.62
CA LEU A 60 16.52 5.65 24.26
C LEU A 60 17.84 6.13 23.65
N TYR A 61 17.83 6.47 22.36
CA TYR A 61 18.96 7.09 21.68
C TYR A 61 18.56 8.46 21.17
N GLU A 62 19.41 9.46 21.42
CA GLU A 62 19.32 10.73 20.74
C GLU A 62 19.69 10.58 19.27
N GLU A 63 19.06 11.39 18.43
CA GLU A 63 19.46 11.62 17.06
C GLU A 63 20.89 12.14 16.96
N ASN A 64 21.63 11.70 15.96
CA ASN A 64 23.00 12.15 15.76
C ASN A 64 23.43 12.09 14.29
N LEU A 65 24.45 12.88 13.98
CA LEU A 65 25.21 12.78 12.73
C LEU A 65 26.53 12.08 13.05
N GLU A 66 26.86 11.05 12.28
CA GLU A 66 28.11 10.30 12.44
C GLU A 66 28.62 9.92 11.05
N ASP A 67 29.81 10.41 10.72
CA ASP A 67 30.42 10.33 9.39
C ASP A 67 29.46 10.78 8.27
N LYS A 68 29.00 9.83 7.45
CA LYS A 68 28.09 10.03 6.32
C LYS A 68 26.63 9.69 6.63
N TYR A 69 26.33 9.37 7.88
CA TYR A 69 25.03 8.86 8.31
C TYR A 69 24.29 9.87 9.18
N PHE A 70 22.99 9.94 8.97
CA PHE A 70 22.04 10.49 9.92
C PHE A 70 21.37 9.34 10.66
N TYR A 71 21.36 9.43 11.99
CA TYR A 71 20.61 8.54 12.86
C TYR A 71 19.45 9.32 13.48
N SER A 72 18.24 8.80 13.33
CA SER A 72 17.06 9.28 14.04
C SER A 72 17.11 8.91 15.53
N GLN A 73 16.08 9.28 16.28
CA GLN A 73 15.85 8.80 17.63
C GLN A 73 15.72 7.27 17.66
N GLY A 74 16.30 6.65 18.69
CA GLY A 74 16.06 5.25 19.00
C GLY A 74 14.87 5.11 19.93
N PHE A 75 13.91 4.25 19.61
CA PHE A 75 12.67 4.11 20.37
C PHE A 75 12.28 2.64 20.56
N LEU A 76 11.71 2.33 21.73
CA LEU A 76 11.20 1.00 22.05
C LEU A 76 9.79 0.81 21.48
N ILE A 77 9.57 -0.28 20.74
CA ILE A 77 8.24 -0.73 20.31
C ILE A 77 7.82 -1.95 21.12
N ARG A 78 6.61 -1.88 21.69
CA ARG A 78 6.01 -2.86 22.59
C ARG A 78 4.72 -3.45 22.03
N TYR A 79 3.96 -2.68 21.26
CA TYR A 79 2.63 -3.06 20.81
C TYR A 79 2.47 -3.02 19.28
N GLU A 80 1.54 -3.84 18.79
CA GLU A 80 1.04 -3.70 17.42
C GLU A 80 0.30 -2.36 17.28
N GLU A 81 0.39 -1.74 16.10
CA GLU A 81 -0.19 -0.42 15.79
C GLU A 81 0.40 0.76 16.63
N GLU A 82 1.50 0.55 17.37
CA GLU A 82 2.16 1.61 18.14
C GLU A 82 2.75 2.70 17.23
N GLU A 83 2.41 3.96 17.55
CA GLU A 83 2.79 5.14 16.77
C GLU A 83 3.86 6.00 17.47
N ILE A 84 4.97 6.22 16.77
CA ILE A 84 6.07 7.08 17.21
C ILE A 84 6.15 8.31 16.31
N HIS A 85 5.81 9.47 16.86
CA HIS A 85 5.96 10.76 16.18
C HIS A 85 7.42 11.21 16.21
N THR A 86 8.20 10.79 15.22
CA THR A 86 9.64 11.04 15.12
C THR A 86 9.96 12.52 14.86
N ASN A 87 9.19 13.16 13.99
CA ASN A 87 9.21 14.62 13.78
C ASN A 87 10.63 15.21 13.60
N ILE A 88 11.44 14.48 12.83
CA ILE A 88 12.86 14.72 12.68
C ILE A 88 13.31 14.50 11.25
N GLY A 89 14.24 15.33 10.78
CA GLY A 89 14.87 15.18 9.49
C GLY A 89 16.34 15.57 9.50
N CYS A 90 16.98 15.39 8.36
CA CYS A 90 18.35 15.79 8.13
C CYS A 90 18.51 16.38 6.73
N VAL A 91 19.34 17.41 6.64
CA VAL A 91 19.78 17.99 5.37
C VAL A 91 21.14 17.41 4.98
N PHE A 92 21.22 16.95 3.74
CA PHE A 92 22.41 16.43 3.09
C PHE A 92 22.84 17.36 1.96
N ARG A 93 24.14 17.57 1.84
CA ARG A 93 24.76 18.31 0.73
C ARG A 93 25.57 17.39 -0.13
N LEU A 94 25.42 17.49 -1.45
CA LEU A 94 26.17 16.72 -2.44
C LEU A 94 26.64 17.62 -3.60
N SER A 95 27.70 17.18 -4.27
CA SER A 95 28.24 17.81 -5.49
C SER A 95 27.98 16.92 -6.70
N GLU A 96 27.56 17.51 -7.82
CA GLU A 96 27.37 16.90 -9.17
C GLU A 96 27.01 15.39 -9.23
N THR A 97 25.70 15.05 -9.24
CA THR A 97 25.22 13.66 -9.49
C THR A 97 24.12 13.63 -10.56
N GLN A 98 24.10 12.61 -11.43
CA GLN A 98 23.00 12.43 -12.40
C GLN A 98 21.68 12.02 -11.73
N ASN A 99 21.76 11.13 -10.74
CA ASN A 99 20.66 10.67 -9.90
C ASN A 99 21.12 10.63 -8.45
N ILE A 100 20.20 10.87 -7.51
CA ILE A 100 20.49 10.77 -6.07
C ILE A 100 19.85 9.49 -5.55
N GLU A 101 20.65 8.62 -4.95
CA GLU A 101 20.17 7.44 -4.25
C GLU A 101 20.14 7.70 -2.74
N ILE A 102 18.95 7.63 -2.16
CA ILE A 102 18.71 7.83 -0.74
C ILE A 102 18.49 6.44 -0.13
N ILE A 103 19.34 6.05 0.80
CA ILE A 103 19.28 4.76 1.46
C ILE A 103 18.78 4.97 2.89
N ILE A 104 17.66 4.34 3.22
CA ILE A 104 17.00 4.39 4.53
C ILE A 104 16.98 2.98 5.10
N GLU A 105 17.61 2.80 6.25
CA GLU A 105 17.83 1.52 6.91
C GLU A 105 17.09 1.50 8.24
N LEU A 106 16.35 0.41 8.49
CA LEU A 106 15.74 0.13 9.78
C LEU A 106 16.72 -0.70 10.60
N LEU A 107 17.23 -0.09 11.65
CA LEU A 107 18.03 -0.76 12.66
C LEU A 107 17.12 -1.31 13.76
N PHE A 108 17.44 -2.50 14.25
CA PHE A 108 16.68 -3.18 15.30
C PHE A 108 17.61 -3.84 16.32
N LEU A 109 17.21 -3.78 17.58
CA LEU A 109 17.79 -4.54 18.69
C LEU A 109 16.68 -5.34 19.37
N ASP A 110 16.77 -6.67 19.31
CA ASP A 110 15.80 -7.58 19.91
C ASP A 110 15.74 -7.39 21.43
N LYS A 111 14.53 -7.29 21.99
CA LYS A 111 14.28 -7.25 23.43
C LYS A 111 14.98 -8.38 24.19
N LYS A 112 15.15 -9.56 23.60
CA LYS A 112 15.87 -10.69 24.22
C LYS A 112 17.31 -10.34 24.62
N LEU A 113 17.96 -9.42 23.92
CA LEU A 113 19.31 -8.94 24.25
C LEU A 113 19.30 -7.91 25.39
N ILE A 114 18.17 -7.21 25.57
CA ILE A 114 17.98 -6.17 26.57
C ILE A 114 17.67 -6.77 27.95
N GLY A 115 17.01 -7.93 28.00
CA GLY A 115 16.60 -8.62 29.23
C GLY A 115 15.21 -8.22 29.73
N ASP A 116 14.88 -8.60 30.96
CA ASP A 116 13.62 -8.22 31.60
C ASP A 116 13.59 -6.71 31.88
N ILE A 117 12.56 -6.03 31.38
CA ILE A 117 12.40 -4.57 31.43
C ILE A 117 12.05 -4.16 32.87
N PHE A 118 13.06 -3.87 33.69
CA PHE A 118 12.90 -3.04 34.90
C PHE A 118 13.30 -1.60 34.56
N VAL A 119 12.43 -0.67 34.93
CA VAL A 119 12.30 0.69 34.35
C VAL A 119 13.49 1.61 34.65
N ASP A 120 14.30 1.30 35.67
CA ASP A 120 15.24 2.28 36.22
C ASP A 120 16.59 2.39 35.46
N ASP A 121 16.94 1.43 34.59
CA ASP A 121 18.24 1.39 33.90
C ASP A 121 18.17 1.13 32.38
N LEU A 122 16.97 1.13 31.80
CA LEU A 122 16.73 0.75 30.40
C LEU A 122 17.58 1.58 29.41
N GLN A 123 17.71 2.88 29.64
CA GLN A 123 18.49 3.76 28.77
C GLN A 123 19.99 3.44 28.80
N ASN A 124 20.55 3.17 29.98
CA ASN A 124 21.96 2.81 30.15
C ASN A 124 22.28 1.46 29.49
N VAL A 125 21.41 0.46 29.69
CA VAL A 125 21.53 -0.85 29.05
C VAL A 125 21.45 -0.71 27.54
N ALA A 126 20.43 0.00 27.03
CA ALA A 126 20.28 0.25 25.60
C ALA A 126 21.53 0.91 25.00
N LEU A 127 22.05 1.97 25.64
CA LEU A 127 23.25 2.67 25.16
C LEU A 127 24.48 1.75 25.09
N SER A 128 24.66 0.85 26.07
CA SER A 128 25.75 -0.13 26.06
C SER A 128 25.64 -1.15 24.90
N LEU A 129 24.42 -1.41 24.44
CA LEU A 129 24.11 -2.36 23.37
C LEU A 129 23.93 -1.70 22.00
N LYS A 130 24.01 -0.36 21.88
CA LYS A 130 23.76 0.38 20.63
C LYS A 130 24.60 -0.14 19.45
N GLN A 131 25.83 -0.56 19.71
CA GLN A 131 26.72 -1.13 18.67
C GLN A 131 26.27 -2.50 18.14
N GLN A 132 25.37 -3.19 18.84
CA GLN A 132 24.82 -4.49 18.43
C GLN A 132 23.56 -4.38 17.55
N MET A 133 23.07 -3.16 17.28
CA MET A 133 21.91 -2.97 16.40
C MET A 133 22.18 -3.55 15.01
N GLN A 134 21.20 -4.29 14.49
CA GLN A 134 21.28 -4.93 13.19
C GLN A 134 20.40 -4.19 12.18
N ILE A 135 20.88 -4.09 10.94
CA ILE A 135 20.03 -3.65 9.82
C ILE A 135 19.08 -4.79 9.51
N VAL A 136 17.82 -4.64 9.88
CA VAL A 136 16.79 -5.65 9.60
C VAL A 136 16.10 -5.41 8.27
N SER A 137 16.00 -4.15 7.86
CA SER A 137 15.34 -3.77 6.62
C SER A 137 15.98 -2.55 5.97
N LYS A 138 15.81 -2.40 4.66
CA LYS A 138 16.38 -1.30 3.87
C LYS A 138 15.44 -0.90 2.74
N ALA A 139 15.22 0.40 2.60
CA ALA A 139 14.57 1.03 1.46
C ALA A 139 15.56 1.91 0.71
N THR A 140 15.51 1.88 -0.62
CA THR A 140 16.29 2.80 -1.47
C THR A 140 15.32 3.66 -2.27
N LEU A 141 15.57 4.96 -2.33
CA LEU A 141 14.77 5.92 -3.08
C LEU A 141 15.66 6.64 -4.08
N THR A 142 15.25 6.72 -5.34
CA THR A 142 16.01 7.41 -6.39
C THR A 142 15.33 8.70 -6.78
N VAL A 143 16.04 9.83 -6.67
CA VAL A 143 15.62 11.11 -7.22
C VAL A 143 16.24 11.25 -8.61
N SER A 144 15.40 11.09 -9.62
CA SER A 144 15.75 11.32 -11.03
C SER A 144 15.79 12.83 -11.31
N ASN A 145 16.83 13.31 -12.00
CA ASN A 145 17.00 14.73 -12.36
C ASN A 145 16.99 15.69 -11.14
N PRO A 146 18.01 15.61 -10.27
CA PRO A 146 18.10 16.42 -9.06
C PRO A 146 18.35 17.92 -9.32
N TRP A 147 18.45 18.30 -10.59
CA TRP A 147 18.61 19.68 -11.06
C TRP A 147 17.29 20.47 -11.14
N LYS A 148 16.18 19.82 -10.79
CA LYS A 148 14.89 20.48 -10.58
C LYS A 148 14.55 20.47 -9.09
N PHE A 149 13.80 21.47 -8.64
CA PHE A 149 13.19 21.43 -7.32
C PHE A 149 12.19 20.27 -7.29
N ASN A 150 12.40 19.31 -6.40
CA ASN A 150 11.47 18.20 -6.17
C ASN A 150 10.98 18.23 -4.73
N GLN A 151 9.72 17.86 -4.55
CA GLN A 151 9.14 17.58 -3.24
C GLN A 151 8.21 16.37 -3.38
N ALA A 152 8.25 15.47 -2.41
CA ALA A 152 7.39 14.30 -2.44
C ALA A 152 7.21 13.70 -1.04
N TYR A 153 6.08 13.03 -0.87
CA TYR A 153 5.80 12.15 0.25
C TYR A 153 6.01 10.69 -0.17
N TYR A 154 6.60 9.91 0.73
CA TYR A 154 6.81 8.48 0.58
C TYR A 154 6.39 7.74 1.85
N PRO A 155 5.39 6.85 1.75
CA PRO A 155 5.10 5.87 2.79
C PRO A 155 6.10 4.72 2.67
N ILE A 156 7.23 4.79 3.38
CA ILE A 156 8.23 3.73 3.34
C ILE A 156 7.73 2.56 4.17
N GLU A 157 7.46 1.45 3.51
CA GLU A 157 7.12 0.19 4.15
C GLU A 157 8.36 -0.70 4.21
N PHE A 158 8.71 -1.13 5.42
CA PHE A 158 9.78 -2.10 5.63
C PHE A 158 9.27 -3.53 5.40
N ASP A 159 10.17 -4.51 5.43
CA ASP A 159 9.86 -5.89 5.07
C ASP A 159 8.78 -6.55 5.95
N THR A 160 8.36 -7.73 5.50
CA THR A 160 7.26 -8.48 6.09
C THR A 160 7.55 -9.01 7.49
N ALA A 161 8.80 -9.05 7.94
CA ALA A 161 9.17 -9.47 9.30
C ALA A 161 9.25 -8.28 10.27
N HIS A 162 9.28 -7.06 9.75
CA HIS A 162 9.26 -5.81 10.52
C HIS A 162 8.31 -4.84 9.81
N PHE A 163 7.05 -5.23 9.65
CA PHE A 163 6.12 -4.48 8.81
C PHE A 163 5.75 -3.17 9.50
N CYS A 164 6.50 -2.13 9.16
CA CYS A 164 6.40 -0.81 9.73
C CYS A 164 6.27 0.21 8.60
N LEU A 165 5.52 1.28 8.88
CA LEU A 165 5.34 2.40 7.97
C LEU A 165 6.10 3.61 8.50
N LEU A 166 6.98 4.16 7.67
CA LEU A 166 7.71 5.39 7.94
C LEU A 166 7.25 6.49 6.97
N GLU A 167 6.51 7.45 7.52
CA GLU A 167 6.01 8.61 6.79
C GLU A 167 7.15 9.59 6.49
N THR A 168 7.59 9.63 5.23
CA THR A 168 8.80 10.37 4.81
C THR A 168 8.47 11.49 3.83
N GLN A 169 9.03 12.67 4.05
CA GLN A 169 9.06 13.78 3.10
C GLN A 169 10.48 13.95 2.56
N ILE A 170 10.59 14.19 1.26
CA ILE A 170 11.88 14.47 0.61
C ILE A 170 11.75 15.74 -0.21
N HIS A 171 12.69 16.66 0.01
CA HIS A 171 12.84 17.86 -0.80
C HIS A 171 14.24 17.90 -1.38
N THR A 172 14.36 18.14 -2.69
CA THR A 172 15.65 18.31 -3.35
C THR A 172 15.69 19.62 -4.11
N ILE A 173 16.81 20.32 -4.05
CA ILE A 173 16.99 21.58 -4.76
C ILE A 173 18.44 21.82 -5.16
N PRO A 174 18.72 22.23 -6.41
CA PRO A 174 20.03 22.75 -6.75
C PRO A 174 20.17 24.18 -6.20
N ILE A 175 21.09 24.38 -5.27
CA ILE A 175 21.30 25.71 -4.66
C ILE A 175 22.40 26.47 -5.35
N GLN A 176 23.43 25.79 -5.88
CA GLN A 176 24.58 26.46 -6.46
C GLN A 176 24.90 25.94 -7.86
N PHE A 177 25.13 26.86 -8.78
CA PHE A 177 25.92 26.66 -10.00
C PHE A 177 27.00 27.74 -10.04
N SER A 178 28.26 27.33 -10.11
CA SER A 178 29.37 28.25 -10.24
C SER A 178 30.35 27.82 -11.32
N PHE A 179 30.93 28.81 -11.99
CA PHE A 179 31.97 28.63 -12.99
C PHE A 179 33.25 29.28 -12.50
N THR A 180 34.39 28.62 -12.69
CA THR A 180 35.69 29.25 -12.43
C THR A 180 36.01 30.20 -13.57
N LYS A 181 36.75 31.29 -13.29
CA LYS A 181 37.22 32.21 -14.34
C LYS A 181 37.95 31.47 -15.46
N GLN A 182 38.87 30.57 -15.11
CA GLN A 182 39.58 29.71 -16.08
C GLN A 182 38.65 28.84 -16.94
N TYR A 183 37.50 28.41 -16.42
CA TYR A 183 36.54 27.62 -17.17
C TYR A 183 35.76 28.51 -18.16
N LEU A 184 35.29 29.68 -17.70
CA LEU A 184 34.62 30.66 -18.55
C LEU A 184 35.54 31.15 -19.67
N SER A 185 36.78 31.53 -19.34
CA SER A 185 37.76 32.02 -20.30
C SER A 185 38.09 30.97 -21.39
N LYS A 186 38.12 29.68 -21.02
CA LYS A 186 38.29 28.59 -21.98
C LYS A 186 37.08 28.42 -22.91
N ILE A 187 35.87 28.57 -22.39
CA ILE A 187 34.65 28.37 -23.19
C ILE A 187 34.43 29.57 -24.12
N LEU A 188 34.58 30.78 -23.60
CA LEU A 188 34.46 32.03 -24.37
C LEU A 188 35.40 32.09 -25.58
N VAL A 189 36.54 31.38 -25.53
CA VAL A 189 37.51 31.30 -26.64
C VAL A 189 37.20 30.15 -27.62
N ASN A 190 36.61 29.06 -27.17
CA ASN A 190 36.49 27.81 -27.95
C ASN A 190 35.09 27.52 -28.49
N VAL A 191 34.08 28.26 -28.06
CA VAL A 191 32.67 28.06 -28.38
C VAL A 191 32.13 29.32 -29.02
N SER A 192 31.21 29.21 -29.99
CA SER A 192 30.59 30.41 -30.57
C SER A 192 29.83 31.21 -29.50
N GLN A 193 29.70 32.52 -29.68
CA GLN A 193 28.94 33.35 -28.74
C GLN A 193 27.49 32.85 -28.57
N GLU A 194 26.88 32.34 -29.65
CA GLU A 194 25.52 31.78 -29.63
C GLU A 194 25.42 30.51 -28.78
N GLU A 195 26.32 29.54 -28.95
CA GLU A 195 26.33 28.28 -28.18
C GLU A 195 26.61 28.52 -26.69
N PHE A 196 27.50 29.46 -26.37
CA PHE A 196 27.77 29.84 -24.98
C PHE A 196 26.56 30.53 -24.33
N GLN A 197 25.90 31.41 -25.07
CA GLN A 197 24.70 32.08 -24.61
C GLN A 197 23.55 31.08 -24.40
N GLU A 198 23.40 30.09 -25.28
CA GLU A 198 22.42 29.02 -25.11
C GLU A 198 22.70 28.19 -23.84
N PHE A 199 23.96 27.85 -23.56
CA PHE A 199 24.35 27.13 -22.36
C PHE A 199 24.08 27.91 -21.07
N LEU A 200 24.47 29.20 -21.03
CA LEU A 200 24.20 30.08 -19.90
C LEU A 200 22.70 30.27 -19.69
N ASN A 201 21.95 30.52 -20.75
CA ASN A 201 20.51 30.68 -20.70
C ASN A 201 19.84 29.42 -20.16
N LYS A 202 20.27 28.22 -20.58
CA LYS A 202 19.76 26.95 -20.03
C LYS A 202 20.02 26.82 -18.52
N SER A 203 21.22 27.20 -18.06
CA SER A 203 21.61 27.10 -16.65
C SER A 203 20.86 28.11 -15.76
N ILE A 204 20.77 29.37 -16.21
CA ILE A 204 20.04 30.44 -15.52
C ILE A 204 18.55 30.13 -15.52
N TYR A 205 17.98 29.74 -16.67
CA TYR A 205 16.58 29.35 -16.80
C TYR A 205 16.20 28.23 -15.82
N LEU A 206 17.06 27.22 -15.69
CA LEU A 206 16.83 26.12 -14.75
C LEU A 206 16.75 26.60 -13.30
N LEU A 207 17.67 27.46 -12.88
CA LEU A 207 17.65 28.06 -11.53
C LEU A 207 16.43 28.96 -11.31
N LEU A 208 16.08 29.79 -12.29
CA LEU A 208 14.90 30.66 -12.22
C LEU A 208 13.60 29.86 -12.16
N GLU A 209 13.50 28.75 -12.88
CA GLU A 209 12.34 27.86 -12.82
C GLU A 209 12.25 27.18 -11.44
N ASN A 210 13.37 26.71 -10.88
CA ASN A 210 13.40 26.15 -9.53
C ASN A 210 12.99 27.17 -8.47
N ARG A 211 13.51 28.39 -8.58
CA ARG A 211 13.13 29.54 -7.73
C ARG A 211 11.63 29.79 -7.77
N LYS A 212 11.04 29.84 -8.97
CA LYS A 212 9.61 30.06 -9.19
C LYS A 212 8.77 28.96 -8.54
N GLN A 213 9.18 27.70 -8.69
CA GLN A 213 8.48 26.57 -8.08
C GLN A 213 8.54 26.61 -6.56
N LEU A 214 9.71 26.88 -5.97
CA LEU A 214 9.89 27.00 -4.53
C LEU A 214 9.08 28.17 -3.94
N THR A 215 9.13 29.34 -4.59
CA THR A 215 8.35 30.52 -4.20
C THR A 215 6.85 30.22 -4.19
N LYS A 216 6.36 29.51 -5.22
CA LYS A 216 4.95 29.08 -5.30
C LYS A 216 4.57 28.15 -4.15
N GLN A 217 5.46 27.23 -3.73
CA GLN A 217 5.20 26.37 -2.58
C GLN A 217 5.13 27.17 -1.28
N LEU A 218 6.11 28.03 -1.04
CA LEU A 218 6.17 28.87 0.16
C LEU A 218 4.99 29.83 0.27
N ALA A 219 4.53 30.41 -0.84
CA ALA A 219 3.36 31.29 -0.87
C ALA A 219 2.08 30.58 -0.39
N ASN A 220 1.95 29.27 -0.60
CA ASN A 220 0.82 28.50 -0.06
C ASN A 220 0.95 28.23 1.45
N LEU A 221 2.18 28.33 1.99
CA LEU A 221 2.48 28.00 3.39
C LEU A 221 2.61 29.24 4.27
N GLN A 222 2.99 30.41 3.76
CA GLN A 222 3.30 31.60 4.57
C GLN A 222 2.40 32.80 4.24
N ASN A 223 2.38 33.80 5.14
CA ASN A 223 1.82 35.13 4.83
C ASN A 223 2.73 35.82 3.80
N GLU A 224 2.16 36.27 2.68
CA GLU A 224 2.85 36.84 1.50
C GLU A 224 3.90 37.92 1.82
N LYS A 225 3.80 38.61 2.97
CA LYS A 225 4.66 39.75 3.34
C LYS A 225 6.15 39.44 3.45
N LYS A 226 6.58 38.24 3.85
CA LYS A 226 8.02 37.89 3.94
C LYS A 226 8.63 37.57 2.57
N LEU A 227 7.89 36.89 1.70
CA LEU A 227 8.33 36.51 0.34
C LEU A 227 8.57 37.72 -0.59
N ILE A 228 7.86 38.83 -0.36
CA ILE A 228 7.94 40.05 -1.18
C ILE A 228 9.34 40.72 -1.13
N GLN A 229 10.17 40.43 -0.11
CA GLN A 229 11.53 40.98 0.00
C GLN A 229 12.56 40.28 -0.89
N LEU A 230 12.24 39.11 -1.45
CA LEU A 230 13.11 38.30 -2.29
C LEU A 230 12.80 38.58 -3.77
N GLN A 231 13.41 39.64 -4.33
CA GLN A 231 13.28 40.00 -5.74
C GLN A 231 14.63 39.90 -6.44
N TYR A 232 15.04 38.69 -6.83
CA TYR A 232 16.10 38.57 -7.84
C TYR A 232 15.63 39.27 -9.11
N GLN A 233 16.35 40.32 -9.53
CA GLN A 233 16.13 40.99 -10.80
C GLN A 233 17.08 40.38 -11.83
N GLU A 234 16.51 39.83 -12.90
CA GLU A 234 17.28 39.27 -14.00
C GLU A 234 18.12 40.38 -14.67
N LYS A 235 19.45 40.21 -14.64
CA LYS A 235 20.38 41.14 -15.28
C LYS A 235 20.55 40.76 -16.75
N GLN A 236 20.36 41.71 -17.66
CA GLN A 236 20.74 41.52 -19.07
C GLN A 236 22.27 41.52 -19.18
N LEU A 237 22.85 40.43 -19.69
CA LEU A 237 24.28 40.26 -19.88
C LEU A 237 24.69 40.68 -21.30
N ASP A 238 25.62 41.62 -21.45
CA ASP A 238 26.21 41.99 -22.74
C ASP A 238 27.50 41.20 -22.99
N LEU A 239 27.44 40.20 -23.88
CA LEU A 239 28.57 39.33 -24.19
C LEU A 239 29.75 40.04 -24.89
N LYS A 240 29.60 41.31 -25.27
CA LYS A 240 30.67 42.12 -25.87
C LYS A 240 31.45 42.93 -24.82
N ASP A 241 30.98 42.93 -23.57
CA ASP A 241 31.65 43.61 -22.46
C ASP A 241 32.98 42.91 -22.10
N GLN A 242 34.02 43.70 -21.84
CA GLN A 242 35.31 43.17 -21.39
C GLN A 242 35.23 42.54 -19.99
N ASP A 243 34.23 42.91 -19.19
CA ASP A 243 34.02 42.41 -17.83
C ASP A 243 32.94 41.30 -17.72
N ILE A 244 32.53 40.72 -18.85
CA ILE A 244 31.43 39.75 -18.93
C ILE A 244 31.60 38.55 -17.98
N GLU A 245 32.83 38.06 -17.80
CA GLU A 245 33.12 36.95 -16.87
C GLU A 245 32.70 37.29 -15.43
N ASN A 246 33.01 38.50 -14.96
CA ASN A 246 32.64 38.94 -13.62
C ASN A 246 31.13 39.18 -13.51
N GLN A 247 30.49 39.69 -14.55
CA GLN A 247 29.04 39.89 -14.57
C GLN A 247 28.27 38.56 -14.49
N ILE A 248 28.73 37.53 -15.22
CA ILE A 248 28.17 36.17 -15.16
C ILE A 248 28.34 35.59 -13.74
N ILE A 249 29.56 35.66 -13.19
CA ILE A 249 29.85 35.15 -11.84
C ILE A 249 28.99 35.84 -10.79
N GLN A 250 28.87 37.18 -10.84
CA GLN A 250 28.07 37.95 -9.90
C GLN A 250 26.59 37.60 -10.01
N SER A 251 26.04 37.46 -11.22
CA SER A 251 24.62 37.13 -11.41
C SER A 251 24.28 35.74 -10.87
N LEU A 252 25.16 34.75 -11.10
CA LEU A 252 24.99 33.41 -10.53
C LEU A 252 25.15 33.39 -9.00
N HIS A 253 26.04 34.22 -8.45
CA HIS A 253 26.19 34.39 -7.01
C HIS A 253 24.95 35.00 -6.37
N ASP A 254 24.39 36.05 -6.96
CA ASP A 254 23.15 36.70 -6.50
C ASP A 254 21.97 35.70 -6.52
N LEU A 255 21.84 34.91 -7.60
CA LEU A 255 20.81 33.89 -7.73
C LEU A 255 20.99 32.73 -6.73
N HIS A 256 22.24 32.31 -6.50
CA HIS A 256 22.58 31.32 -5.48
C HIS A 256 22.16 31.79 -4.08
N HIS A 257 22.46 33.05 -3.74
CA HIS A 257 22.09 33.62 -2.45
C HIS A 257 20.57 33.64 -2.26
N ASP A 258 19.82 34.08 -3.26
CA ASP A 258 18.36 34.12 -3.21
C ASP A 258 17.75 32.71 -3.08
N MET A 259 18.26 31.75 -3.85
CA MET A 259 17.86 30.33 -3.76
C MET A 259 18.13 29.74 -2.37
N TYR A 260 19.27 30.07 -1.76
CA TYR A 260 19.60 29.61 -0.42
C TYR A 260 18.66 30.19 0.65
N ILE A 261 18.28 31.47 0.53
CA ILE A 261 17.31 32.07 1.45
C ILE A 261 15.96 31.37 1.33
N LEU A 262 15.46 31.16 0.10
CA LEU A 262 14.22 30.43 -0.12
C LEU A 262 14.28 29.00 0.44
N TRP A 263 15.43 28.33 0.33
CA TRP A 263 15.64 27.02 0.94
C TRP A 263 15.54 27.07 2.46
N CYS A 264 16.17 28.06 3.11
CA CYS A 264 16.05 28.26 4.56
C CYS A 264 14.59 28.50 5.00
N GLU A 265 13.84 29.31 4.25
CA GLU A 265 12.42 29.53 4.52
C GLU A 265 11.59 28.24 4.39
N LEU A 266 11.94 27.34 3.47
CA LEU A 266 11.33 26.01 3.39
C LEU A 266 11.67 25.16 4.61
N LEU A 267 12.94 25.14 5.05
CA LEU A 267 13.35 24.42 6.26
C LEU A 267 12.56 24.90 7.47
N ASP A 268 12.35 26.20 7.61
CA ASP A 268 11.55 26.77 8.70
C ASP A 268 10.06 26.47 8.55
N ALA A 269 9.52 26.50 7.33
CA ALA A 269 8.15 26.06 7.05
C ALA A 269 7.94 24.57 7.39
N VAL A 270 8.93 23.70 7.16
CA VAL A 270 8.88 22.30 7.60
C VAL A 270 8.84 22.26 9.14
N LYS A 271 9.70 23.00 9.85
CA LYS A 271 9.69 23.02 11.33
C LYS A 271 8.35 23.47 11.92
N GLU A 272 7.76 24.53 11.38
CA GLU A 272 6.58 25.20 11.94
C GLU A 272 5.25 24.64 11.40
N LYS A 273 5.22 24.18 10.13
CA LYS A 273 4.00 23.81 9.39
C LYS A 273 4.07 22.42 8.76
N HIS A 274 4.90 21.51 9.29
CA HIS A 274 5.08 20.15 8.76
C HIS A 274 3.75 19.42 8.46
N GLN A 275 2.74 19.56 9.34
CA GLN A 275 1.47 18.85 9.18
C GLN A 275 0.72 19.28 7.91
N GLN A 276 0.62 20.60 7.65
CA GLN A 276 -0.04 21.11 6.45
C GLN A 276 0.69 20.70 5.17
N LEU A 277 2.03 20.73 5.20
CA LEU A 277 2.86 20.30 4.09
C LEU A 277 2.71 18.79 3.83
N GLN A 278 2.69 17.99 4.91
CA GLN A 278 2.49 16.54 4.84
C GLN A 278 1.17 16.21 4.19
N ASP A 279 0.07 16.76 4.70
CA ASP A 279 -1.27 16.42 4.24
C ASP A 279 -1.40 16.71 2.74
N LYS A 280 -0.83 17.83 2.28
CA LYS A 280 -0.79 18.16 0.85
C LYS A 280 0.00 17.12 0.04
N LEU A 281 1.23 16.81 0.45
CA LEU A 281 2.09 15.87 -0.27
C LEU A 281 1.54 14.44 -0.25
N GLU A 282 0.93 14.02 0.85
CA GLU A 282 0.24 12.74 0.97
C GLU A 282 -0.94 12.67 -0.01
N GLN A 283 -1.78 13.70 -0.08
CA GLN A 283 -2.88 13.75 -1.06
C GLN A 283 -2.38 13.74 -2.51
N GLU A 284 -1.30 14.46 -2.82
CA GLU A 284 -0.68 14.44 -4.14
C GLU A 284 -0.17 13.03 -4.49
N PHE A 285 0.54 12.37 -3.56
CA PHE A 285 1.00 10.99 -3.72
C PHE A 285 -0.16 10.01 -3.95
N LEU A 286 -1.20 10.09 -3.11
CA LEU A 286 -2.37 9.23 -3.22
C LEU A 286 -3.07 9.39 -4.57
N CYS A 287 -3.27 10.63 -5.03
CA CYS A 287 -3.85 10.91 -6.34
C CYS A 287 -3.02 10.27 -7.48
N GLN A 288 -1.69 10.40 -7.43
CA GLN A 288 -0.79 9.83 -8.43
C GLN A 288 -0.85 8.29 -8.42
N MET A 289 -0.86 7.68 -7.24
CA MET A 289 -0.95 6.22 -7.11
C MET A 289 -2.27 5.67 -7.62
N ILE A 290 -3.39 6.32 -7.28
CA ILE A 290 -4.72 5.96 -7.78
C ILE A 290 -4.76 6.05 -9.31
N GLN A 291 -4.30 7.17 -9.89
CA GLN A 291 -4.23 7.33 -11.35
C GLN A 291 -3.35 6.27 -12.02
N ARG A 292 -2.22 5.93 -11.39
CA ARG A 292 -1.31 4.90 -11.90
C ARG A 292 -2.00 3.53 -11.88
N TRP A 293 -2.56 3.12 -10.76
CA TRP A 293 -3.25 1.82 -10.63
C TRP A 293 -4.49 1.70 -11.49
N GLN A 294 -5.19 2.80 -11.79
CA GLN A 294 -6.32 2.80 -12.74
C GLN A 294 -5.92 2.28 -14.13
N ASN A 295 -4.66 2.45 -14.56
CA ASN A 295 -4.18 1.88 -15.83
C ASN A 295 -4.13 0.34 -15.84
N CYS A 296 -4.15 -0.30 -14.67
CA CYS A 296 -4.22 -1.75 -14.51
C CYS A 296 -5.66 -2.27 -14.34
N VAL A 297 -6.66 -1.39 -14.30
CA VAL A 297 -8.07 -1.76 -14.11
C VAL A 297 -8.85 -1.61 -15.40
N LEU A 298 -9.46 -2.71 -15.83
CA LEU A 298 -10.36 -2.78 -16.98
C LEU A 298 -11.80 -2.95 -16.47
N LEU A 299 -12.60 -1.92 -16.68
CA LEU A 299 -13.98 -1.84 -16.18
C LEU A 299 -14.98 -2.28 -17.25
N ASN A 300 -15.94 -3.12 -16.86
CA ASN A 300 -17.14 -3.42 -17.61
C ASN A 300 -18.37 -3.29 -16.68
N LYS A 301 -19.46 -2.71 -17.16
CA LYS A 301 -20.70 -2.57 -16.38
C LYS A 301 -21.88 -3.02 -17.22
N SER A 302 -22.77 -3.80 -16.62
CA SER A 302 -23.97 -4.29 -17.30
C SER A 302 -25.17 -4.25 -16.36
N GLU A 303 -26.27 -3.66 -16.82
CA GLU A 303 -27.58 -3.81 -16.18
C GLU A 303 -28.27 -5.03 -16.77
N VAL A 304 -28.66 -5.97 -15.92
CA VAL A 304 -29.19 -7.27 -16.34
C VAL A 304 -30.50 -7.57 -15.61
N LYS A 305 -31.41 -8.27 -16.30
CA LYS A 305 -32.66 -8.72 -15.68
C LYS A 305 -32.38 -9.76 -14.59
N GLN A 306 -31.37 -10.62 -14.82
CA GLN A 306 -30.89 -11.63 -13.88
C GLN A 306 -29.36 -11.64 -13.88
N LEU A 307 -28.74 -11.78 -12.71
CA LEU A 307 -27.28 -11.66 -12.51
C LEU A 307 -26.45 -12.79 -13.13
N ASP A 308 -27.10 -13.85 -13.61
CA ASP A 308 -26.50 -15.02 -14.26
C ASP A 308 -26.30 -14.85 -15.77
N GLN A 309 -26.86 -13.79 -16.36
CA GLN A 309 -26.74 -13.44 -17.79
C GLN A 309 -25.38 -12.82 -18.14
N ALA A 310 -24.62 -12.41 -17.12
CA ALA A 310 -23.33 -11.77 -17.24
C ALA A 310 -22.22 -12.76 -16.88
N GLN A 311 -21.37 -13.08 -17.86
CA GLN A 311 -20.27 -14.03 -17.72
C GLN A 311 -18.93 -13.38 -18.07
N GLN A 312 -17.88 -13.71 -17.31
CA GLN A 312 -16.51 -13.31 -17.61
C GLN A 312 -15.76 -14.41 -18.36
N ASN A 313 -14.92 -13.98 -19.31
CA ASN A 313 -14.01 -14.84 -20.06
C ASN A 313 -12.60 -14.77 -19.46
N GLY A 314 -12.35 -15.55 -18.41
CA GLY A 314 -11.06 -15.57 -17.69
C GLY A 314 -9.86 -15.88 -18.60
N LYS A 315 -10.03 -16.76 -19.60
CA LYS A 315 -8.97 -17.06 -20.58
C LYS A 315 -8.64 -15.85 -21.45
N GLY A 316 -9.66 -15.17 -21.99
CA GLY A 316 -9.48 -13.96 -22.79
C GLY A 316 -8.87 -12.81 -22.00
N ASN A 317 -9.31 -12.62 -20.75
CA ASN A 317 -8.72 -11.65 -19.83
C ASN A 317 -7.23 -11.95 -19.55
N HIS A 318 -6.87 -13.22 -19.34
CA HIS A 318 -5.49 -13.65 -19.16
C HIS A 318 -4.60 -13.33 -20.39
N GLU A 319 -5.10 -13.59 -21.60
CA GLU A 319 -4.41 -13.25 -22.85
C GLU A 319 -4.25 -11.73 -23.01
N LYS A 320 -5.30 -10.96 -22.71
CA LYS A 320 -5.26 -9.49 -22.74
C LYS A 320 -4.28 -8.91 -21.72
N ALA A 321 -4.23 -9.45 -20.50
CA ALA A 321 -3.26 -9.04 -19.49
C ALA A 321 -1.81 -9.29 -19.95
N LYS A 322 -1.53 -10.42 -20.63
CA LYS A 322 -0.21 -10.68 -21.24
C LYS A 322 0.16 -9.63 -22.29
N GLN A 323 -0.79 -9.22 -23.13
CA GLN A 323 -0.56 -8.18 -24.14
C GLN A 323 -0.24 -6.83 -23.49
N LEU A 324 -1.03 -6.41 -22.49
CA LEU A 324 -0.84 -5.15 -21.76
C LEU A 324 0.53 -5.09 -21.08
N ARG A 325 0.97 -6.19 -20.45
CA ARG A 325 2.31 -6.26 -19.84
C ARG A 325 3.43 -5.97 -20.82
N ASN A 326 3.32 -6.46 -22.06
CA ASN A 326 4.34 -6.21 -23.08
C ASN A 326 4.33 -4.75 -23.55
N GLN A 327 3.17 -4.08 -23.57
CA GLN A 327 3.05 -2.67 -23.95
C GLN A 327 3.66 -1.73 -22.92
N PHE A 328 3.46 -1.97 -21.62
CA PHE A 328 4.02 -1.09 -20.58
C PHE A 328 5.55 -1.15 -20.48
N ILE A 329 6.17 -2.28 -20.85
CA ILE A 329 7.64 -2.40 -20.90
C ILE A 329 8.27 -1.38 -21.85
N THR A 330 7.60 -1.07 -22.96
CA THR A 330 8.17 -0.19 -24.00
C THR A 330 7.93 1.30 -23.73
N GLN A 331 6.86 1.65 -23.03
CA GLN A 331 6.43 3.04 -22.82
C GLN A 331 7.14 3.74 -21.66
N GLU A 332 7.61 3.00 -20.66
CA GLU A 332 8.11 3.65 -19.44
C GLU A 332 9.45 4.36 -19.64
N MET A 333 10.20 4.27 -20.76
CA MET A 333 11.60 4.76 -20.85
C MET A 333 11.87 6.28 -20.71
N ASP A 334 10.88 7.16 -20.59
CA ASP A 334 11.10 8.62 -20.50
C ASP A 334 10.47 9.27 -19.26
N GLY A 335 11.28 10.00 -18.48
CA GLY A 335 10.84 10.92 -17.42
C GLY A 335 10.68 10.29 -16.02
N ILE A 336 11.13 11.04 -15.00
CA ILE A 336 11.11 10.78 -13.54
C ILE A 336 10.57 9.39 -13.14
N LYS A 337 11.48 8.48 -12.77
CA LYS A 337 11.14 7.15 -12.25
C LYS A 337 11.56 7.02 -10.81
N TYR A 338 10.58 6.82 -9.93
CA TYR A 338 10.79 6.39 -8.56
C TYR A 338 10.95 4.86 -8.57
N ILE A 339 12.20 4.39 -8.73
CA ILE A 339 12.51 3.03 -9.19
C ILE A 339 12.03 1.91 -8.24
N ASP A 340 11.97 2.14 -6.92
CA ASP A 340 11.59 1.09 -5.96
C ASP A 340 10.14 1.18 -5.44
N LEU A 341 9.52 2.37 -5.45
CA LEU A 341 8.12 2.57 -5.00
C LEU A 341 7.10 2.57 -6.14
N LEU A 342 7.49 2.91 -7.36
CA LEU A 342 6.65 2.83 -8.55
C LEU A 342 7.12 1.67 -9.42
N GLN A 343 6.86 0.47 -8.92
CA GLN A 343 7.02 -0.74 -9.70
C GLN A 343 6.39 -0.56 -11.10
N PRO A 344 7.08 -0.98 -12.17
CA PRO A 344 6.56 -0.92 -13.53
C PRO A 344 5.13 -1.46 -13.64
N LEU A 345 4.26 -0.81 -14.41
CA LEU A 345 2.84 -1.22 -14.47
C LEU A 345 2.66 -2.67 -14.95
N ASN A 346 3.60 -3.18 -15.74
CA ASN A 346 3.58 -4.57 -16.22
C ASN A 346 3.79 -5.62 -15.11
N ILE A 347 4.30 -5.24 -13.94
CA ILE A 347 4.47 -6.18 -12.81
C ILE A 347 3.30 -6.15 -11.82
N ASN A 348 2.41 -5.16 -11.93
CA ASN A 348 1.20 -5.09 -11.14
C ASN A 348 0.18 -6.18 -11.53
N PRO A 349 -0.73 -6.55 -10.61
CA PRO A 349 -1.93 -7.28 -10.95
C PRO A 349 -2.81 -6.47 -11.93
N PHE A 350 -3.35 -7.13 -12.96
CA PHE A 350 -4.38 -6.55 -13.80
C PHE A 350 -5.76 -6.98 -13.30
N ILE A 351 -6.68 -6.01 -13.19
CA ILE A 351 -8.01 -6.22 -12.61
C ILE A 351 -9.06 -6.06 -13.70
N PHE A 352 -9.87 -7.09 -13.93
CA PHE A 352 -11.02 -7.05 -14.82
C PHE A 352 -12.30 -7.04 -13.96
N LYS A 353 -12.84 -5.84 -13.70
CA LYS A 353 -14.04 -5.64 -12.87
C LYS A 353 -15.28 -5.65 -13.76
N HIS A 354 -16.25 -6.50 -13.41
CA HIS A 354 -17.58 -6.52 -14.01
C HIS A 354 -18.64 -6.29 -12.94
N THR A 355 -19.31 -5.15 -13.01
CA THR A 355 -20.43 -4.82 -12.12
C THR A 355 -21.76 -5.24 -12.74
N CYS A 356 -22.51 -6.06 -12.02
CA CYS A 356 -23.85 -6.52 -12.40
C CYS A 356 -24.87 -6.06 -11.35
N VAL A 357 -25.93 -5.37 -11.77
CA VAL A 357 -27.00 -4.89 -10.89
C VAL A 357 -28.32 -5.44 -11.38
N GLN A 358 -29.15 -5.94 -10.45
CA GLN A 358 -30.50 -6.38 -10.75
C GLN A 358 -31.45 -5.18 -10.85
N ASN A 359 -32.33 -5.19 -11.85
CA ASN A 359 -33.31 -4.11 -12.04
C ASN A 359 -34.14 -3.84 -10.78
N GLY A 360 -34.24 -2.56 -10.39
CA GLY A 360 -35.02 -2.11 -9.23
C GLY A 360 -34.29 -2.22 -7.89
N PHE A 361 -33.04 -2.69 -7.85
CA PHE A 361 -32.23 -2.66 -6.64
C PHE A 361 -31.81 -1.22 -6.31
N VAL A 362 -32.14 -0.76 -5.10
CA VAL A 362 -31.74 0.55 -4.57
C VAL A 362 -30.68 0.33 -3.49
N GLN A 363 -29.51 0.92 -3.68
CA GLN A 363 -28.48 0.93 -2.64
C GLN A 363 -28.94 1.77 -1.46
N LYS A 364 -28.71 1.27 -0.24
CA LYS A 364 -28.92 2.07 0.97
C LYS A 364 -27.92 3.24 0.97
N PRO A 365 -28.33 4.46 1.34
CA PRO A 365 -27.41 5.57 1.48
C PRO A 365 -26.36 5.25 2.56
N PRO A 366 -25.12 5.76 2.41
CA PRO A 366 -24.08 5.59 3.41
C PRO A 366 -24.47 6.34 4.69
N ASN A 367 -24.47 5.65 5.82
CA ASN A 367 -24.65 6.25 7.15
C ASN A 367 -23.30 6.32 7.87
N SER A 368 -23.09 7.40 8.63
CA SER A 368 -21.89 7.59 9.45
C SER A 368 -22.00 6.77 10.74
N PHE A 369 -21.71 5.48 10.64
CA PHE A 369 -21.66 4.56 11.77
C PHE A 369 -20.27 3.94 11.91
N ILE A 370 -19.98 3.45 13.11
CA ILE A 370 -18.85 2.54 13.38
C ILE A 370 -18.93 1.39 12.38
N HIS A 371 -17.82 1.05 11.73
CA HIS A 371 -17.79 0.01 10.70
C HIS A 371 -16.85 -1.12 11.12
N TYR A 372 -17.43 -2.26 11.49
CA TYR A 372 -16.67 -3.49 11.73
C TYR A 372 -16.36 -4.19 10.42
N VAL A 373 -15.11 -4.61 10.25
CA VAL A 373 -14.67 -5.42 9.10
C VAL A 373 -14.03 -6.71 9.63
N VAL A 374 -14.66 -7.84 9.34
CA VAL A 374 -14.23 -9.16 9.81
C VAL A 374 -13.40 -9.85 8.73
N LEU A 375 -12.18 -10.26 9.05
CA LEU A 375 -11.23 -10.90 8.13
C LEU A 375 -11.13 -12.40 8.43
N VAL A 376 -11.61 -13.26 7.52
CA VAL A 376 -11.72 -14.71 7.73
C VAL A 376 -10.78 -15.48 6.79
N HIS A 377 -9.86 -16.24 7.38
CA HIS A 377 -8.83 -17.00 6.67
C HIS A 377 -9.35 -18.28 5.97
N GLY A 378 -8.51 -18.89 5.15
CA GLY A 378 -8.81 -20.12 4.40
C GLY A 378 -8.54 -21.43 5.17
N TYR A 379 -8.74 -22.55 4.48
CA TYR A 379 -8.49 -23.90 5.00
C TYR A 379 -7.03 -24.09 5.44
N GLN A 380 -6.80 -24.68 6.62
CA GLN A 380 -5.46 -24.85 7.21
C GLN A 380 -4.68 -23.54 7.44
N GLY A 381 -5.36 -22.40 7.36
CA GLY A 381 -4.79 -21.10 7.66
C GLY A 381 -4.95 -20.68 9.11
N THR A 382 -4.59 -19.43 9.37
CA THR A 382 -4.78 -18.72 10.63
C THR A 382 -5.19 -17.27 10.35
N SER A 383 -5.70 -16.58 11.37
CA SER A 383 -5.96 -15.13 11.36
C SER A 383 -4.81 -14.29 10.78
N TYR A 384 -3.56 -14.70 11.01
CA TYR A 384 -2.34 -14.07 10.47
C TYR A 384 -2.23 -14.10 8.93
N ASP A 385 -2.88 -15.05 8.25
CA ASP A 385 -2.90 -15.07 6.78
C ASP A 385 -3.58 -13.82 6.18
N MET A 386 -4.43 -13.15 6.95
CA MET A 386 -5.12 -11.92 6.54
C MET A 386 -4.32 -10.63 6.86
N ARG A 387 -3.07 -10.72 7.32
CA ARG A 387 -2.27 -9.57 7.80
C ARG A 387 -2.14 -8.41 6.81
N TYR A 388 -1.97 -8.66 5.51
CA TYR A 388 -1.89 -7.55 4.54
C TYR A 388 -3.21 -6.82 4.40
N TRP A 389 -4.34 -7.55 4.41
CA TRP A 389 -5.66 -6.94 4.43
C TRP A 389 -5.86 -6.12 5.70
N LYS A 390 -5.56 -6.69 6.88
CA LYS A 390 -5.61 -5.97 8.17
C LYS A 390 -4.80 -4.68 8.09
N SER A 391 -3.52 -4.80 7.76
CA SER A 391 -2.56 -3.69 7.72
C SER A 391 -2.97 -2.57 6.76
N ILE A 392 -3.30 -2.89 5.51
CA ILE A 392 -3.65 -1.86 4.52
C ILE A 392 -4.99 -1.20 4.86
N LEU A 393 -5.94 -1.94 5.43
CA LEU A 393 -7.20 -1.39 5.93
C LEU A 393 -6.94 -0.43 7.11
N THR A 394 -6.09 -0.81 8.08
CA THR A 394 -5.65 0.06 9.19
C THR A 394 -5.02 1.34 8.65
N ILE A 395 -4.09 1.25 7.68
CA ILE A 395 -3.42 2.43 7.11
C ILE A 395 -4.43 3.35 6.38
N ARG A 396 -5.30 2.79 5.53
CA ARG A 396 -6.20 3.57 4.67
C ARG A 396 -7.33 4.23 5.46
N PHE A 397 -7.91 3.51 6.41
CA PHE A 397 -9.13 3.93 7.10
C PHE A 397 -8.88 4.41 8.53
N LYS A 398 -7.71 4.10 9.13
CA LYS A 398 -7.35 4.48 10.50
C LYS A 398 -8.51 4.11 11.45
N GLU A 399 -8.89 5.02 12.34
CA GLU A 399 -9.97 4.83 13.31
C GLU A 399 -11.39 4.74 12.70
N LYS A 400 -11.56 4.88 11.37
CA LYS A 400 -12.89 4.82 10.74
C LYS A 400 -13.49 3.42 10.68
N ILE A 401 -12.66 2.38 10.80
CA ILE A 401 -13.10 0.99 10.84
C ILE A 401 -12.53 0.28 12.07
N ARG A 402 -13.22 -0.77 12.52
CA ARG A 402 -12.74 -1.69 13.56
C ARG A 402 -12.53 -3.05 12.93
N LEU A 403 -11.30 -3.55 12.96
CA LEU A 403 -10.95 -4.83 12.34
C LEU A 403 -11.11 -5.97 13.35
N ILE A 404 -11.78 -7.03 12.93
CA ILE A 404 -11.91 -8.27 13.70
C ILE A 404 -11.19 -9.36 12.90
N CYS A 405 -10.22 -10.04 13.50
CA CYS A 405 -9.49 -11.15 12.90
C CYS A 405 -9.76 -12.42 13.71
N PRO A 406 -10.86 -13.14 13.43
CA PRO A 406 -11.30 -14.26 14.27
C PRO A 406 -10.26 -15.36 14.35
N THR A 407 -10.02 -15.90 15.54
CA THR A 407 -9.07 -17.00 15.78
C THR A 407 -9.74 -18.34 16.05
N CYS A 408 -11.08 -18.38 16.15
CA CYS A 408 -11.81 -19.61 16.49
C CYS A 408 -11.58 -20.78 15.53
N ASN A 409 -11.09 -20.51 14.31
CA ASN A 409 -10.78 -21.51 13.29
C ASN A 409 -9.27 -21.65 12.99
N ASP A 410 -8.38 -21.02 13.77
CA ASP A 410 -6.94 -21.08 13.55
C ASP A 410 -6.42 -22.52 13.66
N GLY A 411 -5.73 -22.98 12.61
CA GLY A 411 -5.17 -24.33 12.55
C GLY A 411 -6.22 -25.46 12.47
N ILE A 412 -7.51 -25.13 12.39
CA ILE A 412 -8.59 -26.11 12.25
C ILE A 412 -8.66 -26.58 10.79
N SER A 413 -8.63 -27.91 10.58
CA SER A 413 -8.58 -28.48 9.22
C SER A 413 -9.54 -29.64 8.96
N ASN A 414 -10.38 -30.05 9.92
CA ASN A 414 -11.21 -31.26 9.74
C ASN A 414 -12.69 -31.12 10.16
N LYS A 415 -13.14 -29.92 10.55
CA LYS A 415 -14.52 -29.70 11.02
C LYS A 415 -15.50 -29.45 9.86
N PRO A 416 -16.77 -29.88 9.96
CA PRO A 416 -17.80 -29.47 9.00
C PRO A 416 -17.87 -27.95 8.85
N ILE A 417 -18.18 -27.44 7.66
CA ILE A 417 -18.27 -25.99 7.41
C ILE A 417 -19.28 -25.33 8.35
N GLN A 418 -20.39 -26.00 8.66
CA GLN A 418 -21.41 -25.46 9.56
C GLN A 418 -20.90 -25.25 10.99
N GLU A 419 -20.04 -26.11 11.50
CA GLU A 419 -19.47 -25.95 12.84
C GLU A 419 -18.52 -24.75 12.89
N GLN A 420 -17.65 -24.62 11.88
CA GLN A 420 -16.74 -23.48 11.75
C GLN A 420 -17.50 -22.14 11.64
N ALA A 421 -18.64 -22.15 10.95
CA ALA A 421 -19.53 -21.00 10.81
C ALA A 421 -20.18 -20.58 12.13
N LYS A 422 -20.60 -21.54 12.96
CA LYS A 422 -21.14 -21.25 14.29
C LYS A 422 -20.09 -20.64 15.22
N LEU A 423 -18.88 -21.17 15.19
CA LEU A 423 -17.76 -20.61 15.96
C LEU A 423 -17.46 -19.17 15.53
N LEU A 424 -17.42 -18.91 14.22
CA LEU A 424 -17.25 -17.56 13.69
C LEU A 424 -18.36 -16.62 14.16
N ALA A 425 -19.63 -17.05 14.08
CA ALA A 425 -20.76 -16.23 14.49
C ALA A 425 -20.70 -15.86 15.99
N ILE A 426 -20.35 -16.82 16.85
CA ILE A 426 -20.19 -16.60 18.29
C ILE A 426 -19.08 -15.55 18.54
N GLU A 427 -17.92 -15.70 17.91
CA GLU A 427 -16.80 -14.77 18.10
C GLU A 427 -17.16 -13.35 17.64
N VAL A 428 -17.79 -13.20 16.47
CA VAL A 428 -18.25 -11.90 15.96
C VAL A 428 -19.27 -11.26 16.90
N ASN A 429 -20.24 -12.04 17.39
CA ASN A 429 -21.24 -11.55 18.36
C ASN A 429 -20.59 -11.06 19.65
N ASN A 430 -19.61 -11.79 20.18
CA ASN A 430 -18.91 -11.40 21.40
C ASN A 430 -18.18 -10.07 21.21
N TYR A 431 -17.41 -9.93 20.13
CA TYR A 431 -16.69 -8.68 19.83
C TYR A 431 -17.61 -7.47 19.75
N ILE A 432 -18.73 -7.59 19.04
CA ILE A 432 -19.68 -6.48 18.87
C ILE A 432 -20.41 -6.17 20.18
N SER A 433 -20.77 -7.20 20.96
CA SER A 433 -21.48 -7.05 22.22
C SER A 433 -20.61 -6.37 23.29
N ASP A 434 -19.32 -6.72 23.36
CA ASP A 434 -18.37 -6.15 24.32
C ASP A 434 -18.18 -4.63 24.12
N ASP A 435 -18.31 -4.17 22.87
CA ASP A 435 -18.18 -2.75 22.50
C ASP A 435 -19.44 -1.92 22.84
N ASN A 436 -20.55 -2.57 23.21
CA ASN A 436 -21.83 -1.93 23.56
C ASN A 436 -22.38 -0.96 22.48
N VAL A 437 -22.12 -1.24 21.20
CA VAL A 437 -22.58 -0.40 20.07
C VAL A 437 -23.89 -0.93 19.50
N THR A 438 -24.91 -0.08 19.40
CA THR A 438 -26.23 -0.46 18.85
C THR A 438 -26.41 -0.17 17.37
N GLU A 439 -25.68 0.83 16.83
CA GLU A 439 -25.73 1.21 15.42
C GLU A 439 -24.34 1.10 14.79
N PHE A 440 -24.21 0.17 13.84
CA PHE A 440 -22.93 -0.09 13.19
C PHE A 440 -23.15 -0.63 11.78
N ARG A 441 -22.05 -0.68 11.03
CA ARG A 441 -21.94 -1.44 9.78
C ARG A 441 -21.08 -2.67 10.01
N LEU A 442 -21.41 -3.75 9.33
CA LEU A 442 -20.67 -5.01 9.39
C LEU A 442 -20.33 -5.48 7.99
N SER A 443 -19.04 -5.59 7.72
CA SER A 443 -18.50 -6.12 6.47
C SER A 443 -17.62 -7.34 6.74
N PHE A 444 -17.49 -8.19 5.74
CA PHE A 444 -16.68 -9.40 5.80
C PHE A 444 -15.75 -9.48 4.61
N ILE A 445 -14.52 -9.96 4.85
CA ILE A 445 -13.57 -10.35 3.82
C ILE A 445 -13.15 -11.79 4.10
N GLY A 446 -13.46 -12.72 3.19
CA GLY A 446 -13.14 -14.13 3.34
C GLY A 446 -12.24 -14.64 2.24
N HIS A 447 -11.12 -15.29 2.60
CA HIS A 447 -10.26 -15.98 1.64
C HIS A 447 -10.59 -17.46 1.55
N SER A 448 -10.66 -17.99 0.32
CA SER A 448 -10.83 -19.43 0.06
C SER A 448 -12.01 -20.00 0.85
N LEU A 449 -11.80 -20.98 1.74
CA LEU A 449 -12.84 -21.52 2.62
C LEU A 449 -13.52 -20.45 3.50
N GLY A 450 -12.79 -19.43 3.96
CA GLY A 450 -13.30 -18.37 4.83
C GLY A 450 -14.52 -17.66 4.24
N GLY A 451 -14.53 -17.43 2.93
CA GLY A 451 -15.70 -16.87 2.24
C GLY A 451 -16.95 -17.74 2.34
N LEU A 452 -16.80 -19.08 2.28
CA LEU A 452 -17.92 -20.02 2.49
C LEU A 452 -18.35 -20.08 3.95
N ILE A 453 -17.39 -20.05 4.88
CA ILE A 453 -17.67 -20.04 6.32
C ILE A 453 -18.50 -18.81 6.68
N ILE A 454 -18.13 -17.63 6.17
CA ILE A 454 -18.94 -16.40 6.35
C ILE A 454 -20.36 -16.62 5.83
N ARG A 455 -20.53 -17.11 4.60
CA ARG A 455 -21.86 -17.36 4.02
C ARG A 455 -22.68 -18.34 4.87
N ALA A 456 -22.04 -19.36 5.44
CA ALA A 456 -22.67 -20.32 6.32
C ALA A 456 -22.99 -19.75 7.72
N ALA A 457 -22.30 -18.70 8.15
CA ALA A 457 -22.52 -18.04 9.45
C ALA A 457 -23.67 -17.02 9.41
N LEU A 458 -24.03 -16.49 8.23
CA LEU A 458 -25.06 -15.45 8.10
C LEU A 458 -26.40 -15.80 8.79
N PRO A 459 -26.95 -17.03 8.68
CA PRO A 459 -28.19 -17.36 9.38
C PRO A 459 -28.11 -17.17 10.91
N GLU A 460 -26.96 -17.49 11.52
CA GLU A 460 -26.69 -17.32 12.95
C GLU A 460 -26.50 -15.82 13.30
N LEU A 461 -26.09 -14.99 12.35
CA LEU A 461 -25.89 -13.54 12.47
C LEU A 461 -27.10 -12.71 12.00
N SER A 462 -28.29 -13.33 11.94
CA SER A 462 -29.49 -12.71 11.36
C SER A 462 -29.96 -11.45 12.10
N GLU A 463 -29.60 -11.30 13.38
CA GLU A 463 -29.84 -10.08 14.16
C GLU A 463 -29.14 -8.84 13.57
N PHE A 464 -27.99 -9.02 12.89
CA PHE A 464 -27.22 -7.93 12.28
C PHE A 464 -27.60 -7.64 10.83
N LYS A 465 -28.70 -8.20 10.33
CA LYS A 465 -29.17 -8.04 8.94
C LYS A 465 -29.24 -6.58 8.47
N GLN A 466 -29.61 -5.65 9.37
CA GLN A 466 -29.71 -4.23 9.00
C GLN A 466 -28.34 -3.53 8.94
N SER A 467 -27.36 -4.04 9.67
CA SER A 467 -25.99 -3.54 9.77
C SER A 467 -25.09 -4.03 8.62
N MET A 468 -25.46 -5.10 7.91
CA MET A 468 -24.64 -5.66 6.84
C MET A 468 -24.38 -4.66 5.70
N HIS A 469 -23.11 -4.50 5.34
CA HIS A 469 -22.67 -3.51 4.35
C HIS A 469 -21.99 -4.13 3.13
N THR A 470 -20.81 -4.72 3.29
CA THR A 470 -20.05 -5.34 2.19
C THR A 470 -19.62 -6.77 2.53
N TYR A 471 -19.82 -7.68 1.58
CA TYR A 471 -19.23 -9.02 1.58
C TYR A 471 -18.19 -9.14 0.47
N VAL A 472 -16.93 -9.39 0.81
CA VAL A 472 -15.83 -9.62 -0.13
C VAL A 472 -15.34 -11.06 -0.02
N SER A 473 -15.37 -11.77 -1.15
CA SER A 473 -14.92 -13.16 -1.25
C SER A 473 -13.69 -13.24 -2.15
N LEU A 474 -12.58 -13.73 -1.61
CA LEU A 474 -11.30 -13.86 -2.31
C LEU A 474 -11.06 -15.33 -2.69
N ALA A 475 -11.27 -15.67 -3.96
CA ALA A 475 -11.02 -17.01 -4.50
C ALA A 475 -11.74 -18.15 -3.73
N SER A 476 -12.99 -17.95 -3.33
CA SER A 476 -13.75 -18.93 -2.55
C SER A 476 -14.55 -19.90 -3.42
N PRO A 477 -14.54 -21.23 -3.17
CA PRO A 477 -15.24 -22.23 -3.99
C PRO A 477 -16.75 -22.28 -3.72
N HIS A 478 -17.48 -21.19 -3.99
CA HIS A 478 -18.90 -21.01 -3.60
C HIS A 478 -19.86 -22.07 -4.11
N CYS A 479 -19.50 -22.68 -5.24
CA CYS A 479 -20.29 -23.69 -5.93
C CYS A 479 -19.64 -25.09 -5.85
N GLY A 480 -18.62 -25.26 -5.01
CA GLY A 480 -17.87 -26.52 -4.86
C GLY A 480 -16.89 -26.79 -6.01
N TYR A 481 -16.34 -28.01 -6.01
CA TYR A 481 -15.37 -28.51 -7.01
C TYR A 481 -15.99 -29.45 -8.06
N ALA A 482 -17.28 -29.78 -7.94
CA ALA A 482 -17.87 -30.95 -8.60
C ALA A 482 -17.98 -30.88 -10.13
N SER A 483 -17.67 -29.74 -10.76
CA SER A 483 -17.88 -29.50 -12.18
C SER A 483 -16.62 -29.16 -12.99
N SER A 484 -15.42 -29.21 -12.41
CA SER A 484 -14.22 -28.83 -13.16
C SER A 484 -13.66 -29.99 -14.00
N GLU A 485 -13.56 -29.80 -15.32
CA GLU A 485 -12.72 -30.57 -16.25
C GLU A 485 -11.20 -30.48 -15.95
N SER A 486 -10.80 -30.03 -14.77
CA SER A 486 -9.39 -29.92 -14.41
C SER A 486 -8.88 -31.28 -13.94
N VAL A 487 -8.46 -32.10 -14.90
CA VAL A 487 -7.82 -33.42 -14.73
C VAL A 487 -6.66 -33.39 -13.70
N LEU A 488 -6.07 -32.22 -13.46
CA LEU A 488 -4.99 -32.02 -12.48
C LEU A 488 -5.48 -31.83 -11.03
N VAL A 489 -6.70 -31.34 -10.84
CA VAL A 489 -7.31 -31.14 -9.50
C VAL A 489 -7.80 -32.46 -8.91
N ASP A 490 -8.36 -33.33 -9.75
CA ASP A 490 -8.81 -34.65 -9.32
C ASP A 490 -7.66 -35.51 -8.76
N THR A 491 -6.47 -35.42 -9.35
CA THR A 491 -5.31 -36.21 -8.90
C THR A 491 -4.75 -35.70 -7.57
N GLY A 492 -4.68 -34.37 -7.39
CA GLY A 492 -4.17 -33.74 -6.16
C GLY A 492 -5.12 -33.84 -4.97
N LEU A 493 -6.42 -33.57 -5.17
CA LEU A 493 -7.44 -33.70 -4.13
C LEU A 493 -7.67 -35.17 -3.74
N MET A 494 -7.61 -36.12 -4.68
CA MET A 494 -7.71 -37.54 -4.33
C MET A 494 -6.59 -38.02 -3.41
N MET A 495 -5.35 -37.53 -3.57
CA MET A 495 -4.25 -37.92 -2.68
C MET A 495 -4.42 -37.34 -1.28
N ILE A 496 -4.87 -36.09 -1.15
CA ILE A 496 -5.12 -35.44 0.14
C ILE A 496 -6.33 -36.08 0.87
N GLN A 497 -7.41 -36.38 0.13
CA GLN A 497 -8.62 -37.01 0.67
C GLN A 497 -8.41 -38.48 1.10
N LYS A 498 -7.51 -39.22 0.44
CA LYS A 498 -7.18 -40.61 0.84
C LYS A 498 -6.33 -40.68 2.12
N TRP A 499 -5.62 -39.60 2.47
CA TRP A 499 -4.70 -39.60 3.61
C TRP A 499 -5.29 -38.95 4.87
N ASN A 500 -6.30 -38.07 4.74
CA ASN A 500 -7.05 -37.49 5.87
C ASN A 500 -8.56 -37.54 5.61
N LYS A 501 -9.35 -38.11 6.54
CA LYS A 501 -10.84 -38.07 6.54
C LYS A 501 -11.36 -36.66 6.86
N CYS A 502 -11.01 -35.67 6.03
CA CYS A 502 -11.40 -34.27 6.22
C CYS A 502 -12.85 -34.04 5.74
N LYS A 503 -13.75 -33.69 6.67
CA LYS A 503 -15.16 -33.46 6.35
C LYS A 503 -15.38 -32.24 5.44
N THR A 504 -14.61 -31.17 5.65
CA THR A 504 -14.66 -29.96 4.82
C THR A 504 -14.36 -30.25 3.36
N LEU A 505 -13.31 -31.04 3.06
CA LEU A 505 -12.95 -31.40 1.68
C LEU A 505 -14.00 -32.30 1.03
N GLU A 506 -14.63 -33.18 1.82
CA GLU A 506 -15.76 -34.00 1.37
C GLU A 506 -16.96 -33.12 0.94
N GLU A 507 -17.31 -32.13 1.76
CA GLU A 507 -18.38 -31.15 1.48
C GLU A 507 -18.05 -30.29 0.24
N LEU A 508 -16.82 -29.76 0.15
CA LEU A 508 -16.38 -28.95 -1.00
C LEU A 508 -16.37 -29.75 -2.32
N SER A 509 -16.00 -31.03 -2.27
CA SER A 509 -16.09 -31.95 -3.40
C SER A 509 -17.51 -32.47 -3.65
N GLN A 510 -18.49 -32.10 -2.81
CA GLN A 510 -19.88 -32.55 -2.88
C GLN A 510 -19.98 -34.09 -2.91
N ARG A 511 -19.19 -34.72 -2.04
CA ARG A 511 -19.12 -36.18 -1.84
C ARG A 511 -19.74 -36.61 -0.51
N ASP A 512 -20.17 -35.65 0.30
CA ASP A 512 -20.78 -35.81 1.62
C ASP A 512 -22.20 -36.41 1.58
N HIS A 513 -22.79 -36.48 0.39
CA HIS A 513 -24.06 -37.14 0.14
C HIS A 513 -24.10 -37.79 -1.27
N LYS A 514 -24.87 -38.88 -1.43
CA LYS A 514 -24.98 -39.60 -2.72
C LYS A 514 -25.71 -38.79 -3.79
N ASP A 515 -26.81 -38.16 -3.40
CA ASP A 515 -27.53 -37.20 -4.22
C ASP A 515 -26.92 -35.80 -4.06
N VAL A 516 -26.44 -35.23 -5.17
CA VAL A 516 -25.80 -33.91 -5.22
C VAL A 516 -26.72 -32.80 -4.69
N LYS A 517 -28.04 -32.93 -4.86
CA LYS A 517 -29.03 -31.95 -4.38
C LYS A 517 -29.24 -31.97 -2.86
N ASN A 518 -28.62 -32.91 -2.18
CA ASN A 518 -28.64 -33.05 -0.72
C ASN A 518 -27.24 -32.85 -0.10
N THR A 519 -26.24 -32.49 -0.91
CA THR A 519 -24.90 -32.13 -0.42
C THR A 519 -24.92 -30.79 0.32
N TYR A 520 -23.98 -30.60 1.23
CA TYR A 520 -23.91 -29.39 2.06
C TYR A 520 -23.82 -28.11 1.22
N ILE A 521 -22.96 -28.08 0.19
CA ILE A 521 -22.81 -26.91 -0.69
C ILE A 521 -24.12 -26.59 -1.43
N TYR A 522 -24.86 -27.62 -1.87
CA TYR A 522 -26.16 -27.41 -2.51
C TYR A 522 -27.17 -26.83 -1.53
N ASN A 523 -27.25 -27.36 -0.31
CA ASN A 523 -28.15 -26.84 0.73
C ASN A 523 -27.79 -25.41 1.14
N LEU A 524 -26.49 -25.11 1.32
CA LEU A 524 -25.99 -23.77 1.64
C LEU A 524 -26.32 -22.75 0.55
N SER A 525 -26.37 -23.15 -0.74
CA SER A 525 -26.73 -22.25 -1.84
C SER A 525 -28.12 -21.61 -1.69
N LYS A 526 -29.02 -22.26 -0.93
CA LYS A 526 -30.40 -21.81 -0.69
C LYS A 526 -30.54 -20.88 0.51
N ALA A 527 -29.50 -20.77 1.34
CA ALA A 527 -29.54 -19.97 2.56
C ALA A 527 -29.72 -18.47 2.24
N ASP A 528 -30.45 -17.77 3.10
CA ASP A 528 -30.52 -16.31 3.09
C ASP A 528 -29.26 -15.71 3.72
N GLY A 529 -29.05 -14.41 3.53
CA GLY A 529 -27.90 -13.70 4.11
C GLY A 529 -27.25 -12.73 3.13
N LEU A 530 -26.91 -13.21 1.94
CA LEU A 530 -26.26 -12.38 0.92
C LEU A 530 -27.15 -11.19 0.47
N ASN A 531 -28.47 -11.33 0.61
CA ASN A 531 -29.44 -10.26 0.34
C ASN A 531 -29.41 -9.13 1.37
N TRP A 532 -28.64 -9.25 2.44
CA TRP A 532 -28.52 -8.22 3.49
C TRP A 532 -27.44 -7.20 3.16
N PHE A 533 -26.47 -7.57 2.33
CA PHE A 533 -25.34 -6.72 1.94
C PHE A 533 -25.72 -5.77 0.80
N ASN A 534 -25.20 -4.55 0.87
CA ASN A 534 -25.29 -3.58 -0.23
C ASN A 534 -24.33 -3.93 -1.37
N ASN A 535 -23.20 -4.54 -1.02
CA ASN A 535 -22.15 -4.94 -1.94
C ASN A 535 -21.79 -6.41 -1.74
N VAL A 536 -21.94 -7.21 -2.79
CA VAL A 536 -21.40 -8.57 -2.86
C VAL A 536 -20.26 -8.55 -3.89
N VAL A 537 -19.03 -8.72 -3.42
CA VAL A 537 -17.81 -8.69 -4.23
C VAL A 537 -17.22 -10.09 -4.26
N VAL A 538 -16.98 -10.62 -5.45
CA VAL A 538 -16.29 -11.90 -5.63
C VAL A 538 -15.05 -11.71 -6.50
N MET A 539 -13.93 -12.26 -6.07
CA MET A 539 -12.67 -12.24 -6.80
C MET A 539 -12.25 -13.65 -7.19
N SER A 540 -11.66 -13.78 -8.38
CA SER A 540 -11.04 -15.01 -8.84
C SER A 540 -9.83 -14.71 -9.71
N SER A 541 -9.03 -15.72 -10.01
CA SER A 541 -8.00 -15.65 -11.06
C SER A 541 -8.15 -16.85 -11.97
N PHE A 542 -8.08 -16.64 -13.29
CA PHE A 542 -7.95 -17.78 -14.23
C PHE A 542 -6.66 -18.58 -14.02
N GLN A 543 -5.67 -18.01 -13.31
CA GLN A 543 -4.41 -18.68 -12.98
C GLN A 543 -4.53 -19.59 -11.73
N ASP A 544 -5.62 -19.48 -10.97
CA ASP A 544 -5.88 -20.32 -9.80
C ASP A 544 -6.31 -21.72 -10.26
N LEU A 545 -5.57 -22.75 -9.80
CA LEU A 545 -5.90 -24.15 -10.07
C LEU A 545 -6.43 -24.88 -8.84
N TYR A 546 -6.53 -24.23 -7.69
CA TYR A 546 -7.12 -24.80 -6.47
C TYR A 546 -8.62 -24.57 -6.43
N VAL A 547 -9.07 -23.39 -6.85
CA VAL A 547 -10.48 -23.05 -6.92
C VAL A 547 -10.89 -22.82 -8.37
N PRO A 548 -11.88 -23.56 -8.88
CA PRO A 548 -12.37 -23.36 -10.23
C PRO A 548 -12.88 -21.93 -10.43
N PHE A 549 -12.42 -21.28 -11.51
CA PHE A 549 -12.74 -19.90 -11.85
C PHE A 549 -14.25 -19.58 -11.77
N HIS A 550 -15.07 -20.44 -12.37
CA HIS A 550 -16.53 -20.29 -12.38
C HIS A 550 -17.16 -20.42 -10.99
N SER A 551 -16.58 -21.25 -10.12
CA SER A 551 -17.05 -21.43 -8.73
C SER A 551 -16.78 -20.18 -7.90
N ALA A 552 -15.58 -19.61 -8.01
CA ALA A 552 -15.23 -18.34 -7.36
C ALA A 552 -16.03 -17.14 -7.87
N MET A 553 -16.32 -17.09 -9.17
CA MET A 553 -17.12 -16.02 -9.77
C MET A 553 -18.63 -16.16 -9.59
N VAL A 554 -19.10 -17.28 -9.04
CA VAL A 554 -20.52 -17.64 -8.98
C VAL A 554 -21.15 -17.49 -10.38
N GLN A 555 -20.58 -18.22 -11.33
CA GLN A 555 -20.94 -18.18 -12.75
C GLN A 555 -21.37 -19.58 -13.22
N LYS A 556 -22.42 -19.61 -14.06
CA LYS A 556 -22.91 -20.82 -14.71
C LYS A 556 -21.85 -21.36 -15.67
N ILE A 557 -21.84 -22.68 -15.81
CA ILE A 557 -21.08 -23.39 -16.84
C ILE A 557 -21.99 -23.82 -17.97
N GLU A 558 -21.38 -24.25 -19.08
CA GLU A 558 -22.11 -24.76 -20.23
C GLU A 558 -23.05 -25.90 -19.82
N ASN A 559 -24.30 -25.83 -20.29
CA ASN A 559 -25.31 -26.80 -19.92
C ASN A 559 -24.95 -28.18 -20.47
N SER A 560 -25.18 -29.21 -19.64
CA SER A 560 -24.97 -30.61 -19.98
C SER A 560 -26.12 -31.46 -19.43
N ASN A 561 -26.27 -32.66 -19.96
CA ASN A 561 -27.18 -33.68 -19.40
C ASN A 561 -26.63 -34.32 -18.11
N ASP A 562 -25.41 -33.99 -17.70
CA ASP A 562 -24.85 -34.41 -16.42
C ASP A 562 -25.59 -33.77 -15.24
N GLN A 563 -26.14 -34.60 -14.35
CA GLN A 563 -26.85 -34.17 -13.14
C GLN A 563 -25.99 -33.27 -12.22
N ARG A 564 -24.67 -33.47 -12.19
CA ARG A 564 -23.75 -32.61 -11.42
C ARG A 564 -23.63 -31.22 -12.03
N VAL A 565 -23.61 -31.11 -13.36
CA VAL A 565 -23.59 -29.82 -14.07
C VAL A 565 -24.91 -29.07 -13.86
N GLN A 566 -26.04 -29.77 -13.94
CA GLN A 566 -27.36 -29.19 -13.66
C GLN A 566 -27.45 -28.68 -12.21
N ALA A 567 -27.05 -29.51 -11.24
CA ALA A 567 -27.04 -29.12 -9.83
C ALA A 567 -26.09 -27.94 -9.57
N TYR A 568 -24.94 -27.88 -10.26
CA TYR A 568 -24.02 -26.74 -10.20
C TYR A 568 -24.69 -25.44 -10.70
N ASN A 569 -25.35 -25.47 -11.87
CA ASN A 569 -26.04 -24.30 -12.41
C ASN A 569 -27.26 -23.89 -11.56
N GLU A 570 -27.91 -24.84 -10.89
CA GLU A 570 -28.92 -24.57 -9.86
C GLU A 570 -28.30 -23.86 -8.63
N ILE A 571 -27.15 -24.33 -8.12
CA ILE A 571 -26.42 -23.68 -7.02
C ILE A 571 -26.10 -22.23 -7.35
N VAL A 572 -25.56 -21.97 -8.54
CA VAL A 572 -25.27 -20.60 -9.02
C VAL A 572 -26.54 -19.75 -9.03
N SER A 573 -27.64 -20.30 -9.55
CA SER A 573 -28.92 -19.58 -9.63
C SER A 573 -29.48 -19.27 -8.23
N ASN A 574 -29.39 -20.23 -7.30
CA ASN A 574 -29.81 -20.03 -5.91
C ASN A 574 -29.04 -18.88 -5.26
N ILE A 575 -27.71 -18.88 -5.37
CA ILE A 575 -26.86 -17.84 -4.79
C ILE A 575 -27.18 -16.47 -5.40
N LEU A 576 -27.18 -16.37 -6.73
CA LEU A 576 -27.41 -15.10 -7.42
C LEU A 576 -28.81 -14.54 -7.20
N SER A 577 -29.83 -15.39 -6.97
CA SER A 577 -31.18 -14.94 -6.63
C SER A 577 -31.25 -14.21 -5.29
N LYS A 578 -30.22 -14.35 -4.44
CA LYS A 578 -30.10 -13.66 -3.14
C LYS A 578 -29.27 -12.38 -3.25
N CYS A 579 -28.75 -12.00 -4.41
CA CYS A 579 -27.93 -10.81 -4.56
C CYS A 579 -28.69 -9.74 -5.35
N GLY A 580 -28.75 -8.50 -4.85
CA GLY A 580 -29.26 -7.37 -5.64
C GLY A 580 -28.21 -6.74 -6.56
N LYS A 581 -26.94 -6.84 -6.16
CA LYS A 581 -25.76 -6.38 -6.91
C LYS A 581 -24.62 -7.37 -6.68
N ILE A 582 -23.83 -7.65 -7.72
CA ILE A 582 -22.59 -8.41 -7.61
C ILE A 582 -21.48 -7.74 -8.43
N ASP A 583 -20.34 -7.51 -7.81
CA ASP A 583 -19.13 -7.02 -8.45
C ASP A 583 -18.13 -8.19 -8.58
N ARG A 584 -17.80 -8.55 -9.83
CA ARG A 584 -16.90 -9.67 -10.17
C ARG A 584 -15.53 -9.15 -10.57
N PHE A 585 -14.48 -9.62 -9.92
CA PHE A 585 -13.10 -9.18 -10.13
C PHE A 585 -12.24 -10.36 -10.60
N ASP A 586 -11.90 -10.40 -11.88
CA ASP A 586 -10.89 -11.35 -12.39
C ASP A 586 -9.51 -10.71 -12.31
N ILE A 587 -8.65 -11.30 -11.49
CA ILE A 587 -7.32 -10.80 -11.19
C ILE A 587 -6.29 -11.60 -11.95
N ASN A 588 -5.45 -10.91 -12.70
CA ASN A 588 -4.33 -11.50 -13.39
C ASN A 588 -2.99 -11.11 -12.76
N PHE A 589 -2.31 -12.09 -12.17
CA PHE A 589 -1.03 -11.90 -11.47
C PHE A 589 0.18 -12.11 -12.40
N LEU A 590 1.28 -11.40 -12.12
CA LEU A 590 2.58 -11.72 -12.71
C LEU A 590 3.26 -12.81 -11.86
N ILE A 591 3.14 -14.06 -12.30
CA ILE A 591 3.73 -15.20 -11.59
C ILE A 591 5.12 -15.50 -12.18
N ASN A 592 6.18 -15.22 -11.41
CA ASN A 592 7.56 -15.42 -11.87
C ASN A 592 7.97 -16.90 -11.79
N LYS A 593 8.41 -17.47 -12.93
CA LYS A 593 8.77 -18.90 -13.06
C LYS A 593 9.90 -19.34 -12.12
N LYS A 594 10.82 -18.44 -11.74
CA LYS A 594 11.97 -18.78 -10.89
C LYS A 594 11.59 -19.23 -9.45
N LYS A 595 10.40 -18.86 -8.94
CA LYS A 595 9.89 -19.39 -7.66
C LYS A 595 9.14 -20.74 -7.82
N LEU A 596 8.85 -21.20 -9.04
CA LEU A 596 7.63 -21.96 -9.30
C LEU A 596 7.70 -23.00 -10.44
N ASP A 597 8.75 -23.81 -10.54
CA ASP A 597 8.71 -24.97 -11.43
C ASP A 597 7.78 -26.11 -10.94
N LYS A 598 7.11 -25.97 -9.78
CA LYS A 598 6.18 -27.01 -9.27
C LYS A 598 4.72 -26.62 -8.98
N PHE A 599 4.31 -25.35 -8.82
CA PHE A 599 2.95 -25.04 -8.29
C PHE A 599 2.33 -23.70 -8.70
N ILE A 600 2.36 -23.32 -10.00
CA ILE A 600 1.79 -22.05 -10.50
C ILE A 600 0.36 -21.80 -9.99
N GLY A 601 -0.48 -22.84 -9.94
CA GLY A 601 -1.87 -22.73 -9.47
C GLY A 601 -2.03 -22.43 -7.98
N ARG A 602 -1.14 -22.94 -7.12
CA ARG A 602 -1.13 -22.61 -5.68
C ARG A 602 -0.69 -21.17 -5.46
N ALA A 603 0.26 -20.70 -6.26
CA ALA A 603 0.76 -19.34 -6.17
C ALA A 603 -0.38 -18.34 -6.37
N ALA A 604 -1.10 -18.42 -7.49
CA ALA A 604 -2.25 -17.54 -7.78
C ALA A 604 -3.32 -17.54 -6.67
N HIS A 605 -3.58 -18.69 -6.06
CA HIS A 605 -4.55 -18.80 -4.97
C HIS A 605 -4.14 -18.01 -3.71
N ILE A 606 -2.84 -17.99 -3.39
CA ILE A 606 -2.28 -17.31 -2.22
C ILE A 606 -2.06 -15.81 -2.48
N GLU A 607 -1.81 -15.40 -3.73
CA GLU A 607 -1.61 -13.99 -4.09
C GLU A 607 -2.79 -13.08 -3.67
N PHE A 608 -4.01 -13.60 -3.50
CA PHE A 608 -5.14 -12.81 -2.99
C PHE A 608 -4.95 -12.25 -1.57
N ILE A 609 -4.11 -12.90 -0.77
CA ILE A 609 -3.79 -12.51 0.61
C ILE A 609 -2.32 -12.16 0.81
N ASP A 610 -1.44 -12.58 -0.11
CA ASP A 610 0.01 -12.38 -0.03
C ASP A 610 0.57 -11.40 -1.10
N ASN A 611 -0.28 -10.87 -1.99
CA ASN A 611 0.11 -9.79 -2.92
C ASN A 611 -0.28 -8.43 -2.35
N LEU A 612 0.67 -7.75 -1.70
CA LEU A 612 0.46 -6.44 -1.09
C LEU A 612 -0.05 -5.39 -2.10
N THR A 613 0.44 -5.43 -3.35
CA THR A 613 0.00 -4.52 -4.41
C THR A 613 -1.47 -4.70 -4.75
N LEU A 614 -1.97 -5.94 -4.84
CA LEU A 614 -3.40 -6.20 -5.05
C LEU A 614 -4.24 -5.59 -3.92
N VAL A 615 -3.85 -5.84 -2.67
CA VAL A 615 -4.59 -5.36 -1.50
C VAL A 615 -4.67 -3.84 -1.51
N LYS A 616 -3.54 -3.15 -1.76
CA LYS A 616 -3.49 -1.69 -1.93
C LYS A 616 -4.38 -1.23 -3.08
N MET A 617 -4.23 -1.81 -4.27
CA MET A 617 -5.06 -1.46 -5.42
C MET A 617 -6.54 -1.57 -5.09
N PHE A 618 -6.97 -2.66 -4.46
CA PHE A 618 -8.38 -2.84 -4.11
C PHE A 618 -8.86 -1.85 -3.06
N VAL A 619 -8.14 -1.71 -1.94
CA VAL A 619 -8.55 -0.85 -0.82
C VAL A 619 -8.56 0.64 -1.20
N TYR A 620 -7.63 1.10 -2.04
CA TYR A 620 -7.55 2.50 -2.46
C TYR A 620 -8.43 2.83 -3.67
N LEU A 621 -8.63 1.92 -4.62
CA LEU A 621 -9.49 2.17 -5.79
C LEU A 621 -10.96 1.86 -5.54
N HIS A 622 -11.26 1.06 -4.51
CA HIS A 622 -12.61 0.63 -4.17
C HIS A 622 -12.96 0.93 -2.71
N ASP A 623 -12.60 2.13 -2.26
CA ASP A 623 -12.86 2.55 -0.89
C ASP A 623 -14.37 2.67 -0.59
N GLU A 624 -15.22 2.76 -1.61
CA GLU A 624 -16.69 2.75 -1.49
C GLU A 624 -17.25 1.50 -0.80
N TYR A 625 -16.48 0.41 -0.74
CA TYR A 625 -16.88 -0.81 -0.05
C TYR A 625 -16.71 -0.73 1.47
N PHE A 626 -15.96 0.25 1.97
CA PHE A 626 -15.63 0.40 3.38
C PHE A 626 -15.98 1.80 3.93
N HIS A 627 -16.26 2.77 3.05
CA HIS A 627 -16.52 4.17 3.38
C HIS A 627 -17.87 4.44 4.02
#